data_AF-A0A929E289-F1
#
_entry.id   AF-A0A929E289-F1
#
_cell.length_a   1.000
_cell.length_b   1.000
_cell.length_c   1.000
_cell.angle_alpha   90.00
_cell.angle_beta   90.00
_cell.angle_gamma   90.00
#
_symmetry.space_group_name_H-M   'P 1'
#
loop_
_entity.id
_entity.type
_entity.pdbx_description
1 polymer ?
#
loop_
_entity_poly.entity_id
_entity_poly.type
_entity_poly.pdbx_seq_one_letter_code
_entity_poly.pdbx_strand_id
1 'polypeptide(L)'
;MRYRPRLRRDDPFVAISCDNSLAFKTGTQRSERPVFINKIAPCRHACPIGIDISTAFHLASQGDIDGALRTYLQDNPLPGVCGRVCYHPCEAECSRGNFDESISIRSFERFLADHGQVDIRGDAPIHSRKEKIAVIGSGPAGLSSSYHLARLGYQVTIFEGRSEIGGMLRYGIPSYRLPRSVLDRDIQRIQSLGIEIQDNTTVGKEVSWKELASFDAVFLAVGLQSGKILFEPFGVESAVITGVEFLADPQKWSLDDSTQKSLIIGGGNVAIDAARTLLRVRQGNGSNITVICPESRDQMPALPEEVNEALEEGIRIVNGWAP
;
A
#
# COMPACT_ATOMS: atom_id res chain seq x y z
N MET A 1 57.09 -4.84 43.81
CA MET A 1 57.85 -6.05 44.24
C MET A 1 57.92 -6.99 43.05
N ARG A 2 59.10 -7.24 42.45
CA ARG A 2 59.24 -8.21 41.34
C ARG A 2 59.32 -9.62 41.93
N TYR A 3 58.25 -10.40 41.79
CA TYR A 3 58.29 -11.82 42.14
C TYR A 3 59.20 -12.55 41.13
N ARG A 4 60.32 -13.10 41.59
CA ARG A 4 61.17 -14.00 40.81
C ARG A 4 60.97 -15.41 41.36
N PRO A 5 60.28 -16.32 40.65
CA PRO A 5 60.19 -17.70 41.10
C PRO A 5 61.59 -18.32 41.10
N ARG A 6 61.93 -19.06 42.16
CA ARG A 6 63.14 -19.89 42.19
C ARG A 6 62.87 -21.18 41.42
N LEU A 7 63.18 -21.18 40.13
CA LEU A 7 63.11 -22.38 39.29
C LEU A 7 64.20 -23.37 39.72
N ARG A 8 63.83 -24.64 39.88
CA ARG A 8 64.78 -25.75 40.08
C ARG A 8 65.11 -26.37 38.74
N ARG A 9 66.27 -27.03 38.67
CA ARG A 9 66.82 -27.58 37.42
C ARG A 9 65.93 -28.64 36.75
N ASP A 10 65.01 -29.22 37.52
CA ASP A 10 64.13 -30.33 37.12
C ASP A 10 62.69 -29.87 36.83
N ASP A 11 62.40 -28.57 36.91
CA ASP A 11 61.09 -28.03 36.55
C ASP A 11 60.87 -28.14 35.02
N PRO A 12 59.67 -28.53 34.54
CA PRO A 12 59.39 -28.63 33.12
C PRO A 12 59.60 -27.29 32.41
N PHE A 13 59.98 -27.31 31.13
CA PHE A 13 60.18 -26.11 30.32
C PHE A 13 58.84 -25.40 30.11
N VAL A 14 58.47 -24.52 31.03
CA VAL A 14 57.26 -23.71 30.95
C VAL A 14 57.65 -22.31 30.49
N ALA A 15 57.00 -21.82 29.43
CA ALA A 15 57.13 -20.42 29.01
C ALA A 15 56.51 -19.51 30.08
N ILE A 16 57.34 -18.97 30.97
CA ILE A 16 56.92 -18.01 31.98
C ILE A 16 57.12 -16.61 31.39
N SER A 17 56.02 -15.87 31.19
CA SER A 17 56.11 -14.46 30.82
C SER A 17 56.82 -13.70 31.94
N CYS A 18 58.06 -13.28 31.66
CA CYS A 18 58.91 -12.56 32.61
C CYS A 18 58.62 -11.05 32.64
N ASP A 19 57.74 -10.58 31.75
CA ASP A 19 57.28 -9.21 31.65
C ASP A 19 55.77 -9.10 31.83
N ASN A 20 55.33 -7.92 32.25
CA ASN A 20 53.90 -7.63 32.39
C ASN A 20 53.28 -7.37 31.00
N SER A 21 51.96 -7.55 30.90
CA SER A 21 51.21 -7.34 29.66
C SER A 21 51.16 -5.87 29.19
N LEU A 22 51.89 -4.92 29.81
CA LEU A 22 51.93 -3.53 29.35
C LEU A 22 52.53 -3.38 27.93
N ALA A 23 53.33 -4.34 27.47
CA ALA A 23 53.80 -4.39 26.09
C ALA A 23 52.68 -4.78 25.10
N PHE A 24 51.67 -5.53 25.55
CA PHE A 24 50.52 -5.94 24.76
C PHE A 24 49.33 -5.04 25.08
N LYS A 25 49.10 -4.04 24.23
CA LYS A 25 47.97 -3.11 24.31
C LYS A 25 46.65 -3.80 23.97
N THR A 26 46.17 -4.69 24.83
CA THR A 26 44.86 -5.32 24.70
C THR A 26 44.00 -5.04 25.93
N GLY A 27 42.76 -4.59 25.70
CA GLY A 27 41.73 -4.42 26.73
C GLY A 27 41.51 -2.98 27.22
N THR A 28 42.57 -2.19 27.46
CA THR A 28 42.46 -0.81 28.00
C THR A 28 42.85 0.30 27.02
N GLN A 29 43.43 -0.03 25.86
CA GLN A 29 43.61 0.91 24.76
C GLN A 29 42.73 0.47 23.59
N ARG A 30 41.68 1.25 23.30
CA ARG A 30 40.87 1.09 22.08
C ARG A 30 41.59 1.79 20.93
N SER A 31 42.01 1.04 19.91
CA SER A 31 42.47 1.60 18.63
C SER A 31 41.31 2.18 17.82
N GLU A 32 40.10 1.66 18.03
CA GLU A 32 38.88 2.07 17.37
C GLU A 32 37.75 2.24 18.39
N ARG A 33 36.92 3.26 18.19
CA ARG A 33 35.74 3.51 19.01
C ARG A 33 34.51 3.11 18.19
N PRO A 34 33.68 2.17 18.66
CA PRO A 34 32.40 1.93 18.00
C PRO A 34 31.60 3.23 18.04
N VAL A 35 31.23 3.72 16.86
CA VAL A 35 30.32 4.85 16.70
C VAL A 35 28.98 4.28 16.33
N PHE A 36 27.96 4.67 17.09
CA PHE A 36 26.60 4.33 16.75
C PHE A 36 26.20 5.13 15.50
N ILE A 37 25.89 4.44 14.41
CA ILE A 37 25.42 5.04 13.17
C ILE A 37 23.94 4.72 13.06
N ASN A 38 23.11 5.76 13.11
CA ASN A 38 21.69 5.63 12.81
C ASN A 38 21.53 5.36 11.30
N LYS A 39 21.08 4.16 10.96
CA LYS A 39 20.71 3.77 9.60
C LYS A 39 19.19 3.71 9.48
N ILE A 40 18.69 4.00 8.29
CA ILE A 40 17.27 3.81 7.96
C ILE A 40 17.00 2.31 7.91
N ALA A 41 15.91 1.87 8.55
CA ALA A 41 15.48 0.47 8.48
C ALA A 41 15.21 0.08 7.02
N PRO A 42 15.65 -1.10 6.54
CA PRO A 42 15.45 -1.54 5.15
C PRO A 42 13.98 -1.47 4.70
N CYS A 43 13.05 -1.89 5.56
CA CYS A 43 11.61 -1.82 5.30
C CYS A 43 11.10 -0.39 5.10
N ARG A 44 11.62 0.58 5.86
CA ARG A 44 11.31 2.01 5.71
C ARG A 44 11.86 2.56 4.41
N HIS A 45 13.09 2.19 4.06
CA HIS A 45 13.71 2.60 2.80
C HIS A 45 12.98 2.05 1.57
N ALA A 46 12.48 0.81 1.65
CA ALA A 46 11.73 0.17 0.58
C ALA A 46 10.28 0.67 0.46
N CYS A 47 9.70 1.21 1.53
CA CYS A 47 8.37 1.81 1.51
C CYS A 47 8.39 3.10 0.67
N PRO A 48 7.58 3.21 -0.40
CA PRO A 48 7.58 4.41 -1.26
C PRO A 48 7.22 5.71 -0.54
N ILE A 49 6.52 5.61 0.58
CA ILE A 49 6.11 6.75 1.41
C ILE A 49 6.88 6.81 2.74
N GLY A 50 7.90 5.97 2.92
CA GLY A 50 8.90 6.14 3.99
C GLY A 50 8.40 5.96 5.42
N ILE A 51 7.35 5.15 5.65
CA ILE A 51 6.73 4.92 6.96
C ILE A 51 7.76 4.42 7.98
N ASP A 52 7.73 4.98 9.19
CA ASP A 52 8.52 4.49 10.32
C ASP A 52 7.89 3.22 10.97
N ILE A 53 7.99 2.12 10.24
CA ILE A 53 7.47 0.81 10.63
C ILE A 53 8.11 0.32 11.95
N SER A 54 9.40 0.62 12.18
CA SER A 54 10.11 0.26 13.41
C SER A 54 9.50 0.90 14.65
N THR A 55 9.21 2.20 14.58
CA THR A 55 8.59 2.92 15.69
C THR A 55 7.17 2.40 15.95
N ALA A 56 6.39 2.15 14.90
CA ALA A 56 5.06 1.58 15.04
C ALA A 56 5.07 0.19 15.71
N PHE A 57 5.99 -0.70 15.31
CA PHE A 57 6.15 -2.01 15.98
C PHE A 57 6.54 -1.87 17.45
N HIS A 58 7.45 -0.93 17.76
CA HIS A 58 7.85 -0.70 19.14
C HIS A 58 6.67 -0.27 20.02
N LEU A 59 5.87 0.69 19.56
CA LEU A 59 4.68 1.15 20.28
C LEU A 59 3.64 0.04 20.44
N ALA A 60 3.36 -0.71 19.37
CA ALA A 60 2.44 -1.83 19.43
C ALA A 60 2.92 -2.94 20.39
N SER A 61 4.23 -3.18 20.49
CA SER A 61 4.80 -4.15 21.44
C SER A 61 4.60 -3.75 22.90
N GLN A 62 4.34 -2.47 23.16
CA GLN A 62 3.99 -1.93 24.49
C GLN A 62 2.48 -1.88 24.73
N GLY A 63 1.67 -2.34 23.78
CA GLY A 63 0.21 -2.26 23.81
C GLY A 63 -0.37 -0.92 23.33
N ASP A 64 0.47 0.02 22.87
CA ASP A 64 0.03 1.31 22.35
C ASP A 64 -0.33 1.23 20.87
N ILE A 65 -1.53 0.69 20.59
CA ILE A 65 -2.05 0.52 19.23
C ILE A 65 -2.34 1.87 18.57
N ASP A 66 -2.87 2.83 19.33
CA ASP A 66 -3.20 4.16 18.80
C ASP A 66 -1.95 4.97 18.48
N GLY A 67 -0.91 4.89 19.31
CA GLY A 67 0.40 5.47 19.00
C GLY A 67 1.05 4.85 17.77
N ALA A 68 0.95 3.52 17.62
CA ALA A 68 1.42 2.84 16.43
C ALA A 68 0.66 3.28 15.17
N LEU A 69 -0.68 3.38 15.22
CA LEU A 69 -1.49 3.88 14.11
C LEU A 69 -1.19 5.36 13.81
N ARG A 70 -1.01 6.21 14.83
CA ARG A 70 -0.58 7.60 14.66
C ARG A 70 0.73 7.70 13.89
N THR A 71 1.67 6.79 14.14
CA THR A 71 2.95 6.73 13.41
C THR A 71 2.71 6.49 11.92
N TYR A 72 1.82 5.58 11.54
CA TYR A 72 1.42 5.38 10.14
C TYR A 72 0.75 6.63 9.55
N LEU A 73 -0.17 7.25 10.30
CA LEU A 73 -0.91 8.44 9.85
C LEU A 73 -0.03 9.67 9.64
N GLN A 74 1.22 9.69 10.10
CA GLN A 74 2.15 10.78 9.78
C GLN A 74 2.37 10.90 8.26
N ASP A 75 2.53 9.75 7.60
CA ASP A 75 2.87 9.65 6.17
C ASP A 75 1.73 9.06 5.32
N ASN A 76 0.96 8.12 5.87
CA ASN A 76 -0.09 7.39 5.16
C ASN A 76 -1.50 7.78 5.63
N PRO A 77 -2.31 8.48 4.81
CA PRO A 77 -3.70 8.80 5.15
C PRO A 77 -4.68 7.63 5.01
N LEU A 78 -4.27 6.54 4.35
CA LEU A 78 -5.12 5.42 3.97
C LEU A 78 -4.57 4.06 4.49
N PRO A 79 -4.24 3.93 5.80
CA PRO A 79 -3.63 2.71 6.32
C PRO A 79 -4.55 1.48 6.22
N GLY A 80 -5.88 1.66 6.32
CA GLY A 80 -6.83 0.58 6.15
C GLY A 80 -6.86 0.03 4.73
N VAL A 81 -6.66 0.91 3.74
CA VAL A 81 -6.48 0.55 2.33
C VAL A 81 -5.13 -0.12 2.10
N CYS A 82 -4.03 0.54 2.49
CA CYS A 82 -2.67 0.04 2.24
C CYS A 82 -2.43 -1.32 2.91
N GLY A 83 -2.91 -1.55 4.14
CA GLY A 83 -2.85 -2.86 4.80
C GLY A 83 -3.62 -3.99 4.09
N ARG A 84 -4.33 -3.72 3.00
CA ARG A 84 -5.07 -4.71 2.21
C ARG A 84 -4.54 -4.84 0.78
N VAL A 85 -4.32 -3.72 0.11
CA VAL A 85 -4.12 -3.71 -1.36
C VAL A 85 -2.71 -3.31 -1.80
N CYS A 86 -1.85 -2.86 -0.87
CA CYS A 86 -0.47 -2.52 -1.22
C CYS A 86 0.31 -3.79 -1.59
N TYR A 87 1.38 -3.62 -2.36
CA TYR A 87 2.30 -4.70 -2.77
C TYR A 87 3.40 -4.97 -1.71
N HIS A 88 3.39 -4.21 -0.60
CA HIS A 88 4.33 -4.30 0.52
C HIS A 88 5.80 -4.58 0.16
N PRO A 89 6.43 -3.72 -0.65
CA PRO A 89 7.88 -3.83 -0.91
C PRO A 89 8.72 -3.78 0.39
N CYS A 90 8.15 -3.21 1.46
CA CYS A 90 8.73 -3.21 2.80
C CYS A 90 8.94 -4.62 3.39
N GLU A 91 8.15 -5.61 2.98
CA GLU A 91 8.33 -7.01 3.39
C GLU A 91 9.42 -7.71 2.56
N ALA A 92 9.53 -7.39 1.27
CA ALA A 92 10.56 -7.95 0.39
C ALA A 92 11.97 -7.58 0.86
N GLU A 93 12.16 -6.37 1.34
CA GLU A 93 13.45 -5.87 1.86
C GLU A 93 13.61 -6.07 3.38
N CYS A 94 12.74 -6.85 4.03
CA CYS A 94 12.79 -7.03 5.47
C CYS A 94 14.06 -7.79 5.88
N SER A 95 14.87 -7.18 6.76
CA SER A 95 16.11 -7.81 7.25
C SER A 95 15.91 -9.17 7.92
N ARG A 96 14.71 -9.44 8.47
CA ARG A 96 14.38 -10.74 9.09
C ARG A 96 14.27 -11.87 8.06
N GLY A 97 13.86 -11.58 6.83
CA GLY A 97 13.79 -12.56 5.74
C GLY A 97 15.14 -13.17 5.37
N ASN A 98 16.26 -12.56 5.75
CA ASN A 98 17.61 -13.15 5.60
C ASN A 98 17.92 -14.24 6.63
N PHE A 99 17.09 -14.40 7.66
CA PHE A 99 17.26 -15.39 8.72
C PHE A 99 16.20 -16.49 8.61
N ASP A 100 14.92 -16.12 8.53
CA ASP A 100 13.79 -17.04 8.36
C ASP A 100 12.73 -16.46 7.41
N GLU A 101 11.79 -15.66 7.92
CA GLU A 101 10.69 -15.09 7.15
C GLU A 101 10.52 -13.60 7.40
N SER A 102 10.04 -12.88 6.39
CA SER A 102 9.76 -11.45 6.53
C SER A 102 8.63 -11.21 7.53
N ILE A 103 8.73 -10.11 8.27
CA ILE A 103 7.65 -9.67 9.14
C ILE A 103 6.43 -9.32 8.27
N SER A 104 5.24 -9.78 8.64
CA SER A 104 3.97 -9.47 7.96
C SER A 104 3.51 -8.03 8.22
N ILE A 105 4.22 -7.06 7.66
CA ILE A 105 3.98 -5.62 7.79
C ILE A 105 2.59 -5.24 7.24
N ARG A 106 2.11 -5.87 6.16
CA ARG A 106 0.75 -5.69 5.63
C ARG A 106 -0.30 -6.02 6.68
N SER A 107 -0.21 -7.21 7.24
CA SER A 107 -1.15 -7.71 8.23
C SER A 107 -1.09 -6.85 9.50
N PHE A 108 0.09 -6.37 9.86
CA PHE A 108 0.29 -5.43 10.95
C PHE A 108 -0.38 -4.07 10.68
N GLU A 109 -0.14 -3.46 9.52
CA GLU A 109 -0.81 -2.20 9.10
C GLU A 109 -2.33 -2.35 9.10
N ARG A 110 -2.83 -3.48 8.56
CA ARG A 110 -4.26 -3.82 8.61
C ARG A 110 -4.77 -3.90 10.04
N PHE A 111 -4.07 -4.61 10.92
CA PHE A 111 -4.44 -4.74 12.33
C PHE A 111 -4.52 -3.37 13.00
N LEU A 112 -3.51 -2.51 12.81
CA LEU A 112 -3.52 -1.16 13.37
C LEU A 112 -4.72 -0.35 12.85
N ALA A 113 -5.01 -0.37 11.55
CA ALA A 113 -6.14 0.35 10.98
C ALA A 113 -7.50 -0.21 11.41
N ASP A 114 -7.59 -1.52 11.63
CA ASP A 114 -8.83 -2.19 12.03
C ASP A 114 -9.18 -1.95 13.50
N HIS A 115 -8.17 -1.86 14.38
CA HIS A 115 -8.35 -1.80 15.83
C HIS A 115 -8.02 -0.44 16.47
N GLY A 116 -7.18 0.39 15.84
CA GLY A 116 -6.82 1.70 16.36
C GLY A 116 -7.95 2.72 16.25
N GLN A 117 -8.06 3.59 17.26
CA GLN A 117 -9.06 4.65 17.38
C GLN A 117 -8.38 6.01 17.52
N VAL A 118 -7.80 6.48 16.42
CA VAL A 118 -7.07 7.76 16.39
C VAL A 118 -7.97 8.87 15.87
N ASP A 119 -8.19 9.88 16.71
CA ASP A 119 -8.72 11.19 16.31
C ASP A 119 -7.55 12.13 15.96
N ILE A 120 -7.56 12.66 14.74
CA ILE A 120 -6.51 13.52 14.20
C ILE A 120 -6.88 15.01 14.17
N ARG A 121 -8.09 15.38 14.63
CA ARG A 121 -8.56 16.77 14.60
C ARG A 121 -7.70 17.73 15.42
N GLY A 122 -7.09 17.21 16.49
CA GLY A 122 -6.18 17.97 17.35
C GLY A 122 -4.75 18.11 16.82
N ASP A 123 -4.39 17.34 15.78
CA ASP A 123 -3.01 17.24 15.29
C ASP A 123 -2.68 18.30 14.22
N ALA A 124 -3.67 19.09 13.80
CA ALA A 124 -3.56 20.02 12.69
C ALA A 124 -4.17 21.40 13.00
N PRO A 125 -3.54 22.50 12.53
CA PRO A 125 -4.13 23.82 12.60
C PRO A 125 -5.21 23.96 11.51
N ILE A 126 -6.44 23.54 11.81
CA ILE A 126 -7.56 23.56 10.86
C ILE A 126 -7.82 25.00 10.39
N HIS A 127 -7.79 25.20 9.07
CA HIS A 127 -8.03 26.49 8.39
C HIS A 127 -7.21 27.67 8.93
N SER A 128 -5.98 27.42 9.40
CA SER A 128 -5.10 28.51 9.86
C SER A 128 -4.57 29.38 8.72
N ARG A 129 -4.71 28.95 7.47
CA ARG A 129 -4.32 29.67 6.26
C ARG A 129 -5.53 30.23 5.53
N LYS A 130 -5.33 31.36 4.84
CA LYS A 130 -6.38 32.04 4.08
C LYS A 130 -6.55 31.45 2.69
N GLU A 131 -5.48 30.84 2.18
CA GLU A 131 -5.39 30.30 0.84
C GLU A 131 -6.30 29.08 0.67
N LYS A 132 -7.00 29.04 -0.48
CA LYS A 132 -7.94 28.00 -0.87
C LYS A 132 -7.35 27.15 -1.98
N ILE A 133 -7.44 25.84 -1.83
CA ILE A 133 -6.89 24.87 -2.78
C ILE A 133 -8.01 23.98 -3.30
N ALA A 134 -8.17 23.92 -4.62
CA ALA A 134 -9.05 22.98 -5.28
C ALA A 134 -8.30 21.68 -5.59
N VAL A 135 -8.91 20.54 -5.29
CA VAL A 135 -8.39 19.21 -5.63
C VAL A 135 -9.39 18.54 -6.57
N ILE A 136 -8.98 18.19 -7.78
CA ILE A 136 -9.86 17.61 -8.80
C ILE A 136 -9.66 16.10 -8.84
N GLY A 137 -10.64 15.36 -8.34
CA GLY A 137 -10.64 13.90 -8.23
C GLY A 137 -10.38 13.43 -6.80
N SER A 138 -11.19 12.48 -6.33
CA SER A 138 -11.14 11.93 -4.97
C SER A 138 -10.47 10.54 -4.89
N GLY A 139 -9.60 10.21 -5.85
CA GLY A 139 -8.78 9.00 -5.79
C GLY A 139 -7.70 9.07 -4.70
N PRO A 140 -6.83 8.05 -4.59
CA PRO A 140 -5.76 8.01 -3.59
C PRO A 140 -4.90 9.29 -3.56
N ALA A 141 -4.54 9.80 -4.74
CA ALA A 141 -3.73 11.02 -4.88
C ALA A 141 -4.47 12.26 -4.36
N GLY A 142 -5.76 12.42 -4.68
CA GLY A 142 -6.55 13.56 -4.23
C GLY A 142 -6.86 13.51 -2.74
N LEU A 143 -7.17 12.33 -2.21
CA LEU A 143 -7.38 12.14 -0.77
C LEU A 143 -6.09 12.40 0.01
N SER A 144 -4.95 11.89 -0.47
CA SER A 144 -3.66 12.10 0.18
C SER A 144 -3.19 13.56 0.11
N SER A 145 -3.29 14.21 -1.04
CA SER A 145 -2.95 15.64 -1.15
C SER A 145 -3.83 16.48 -0.23
N SER A 146 -5.14 16.23 -0.21
CA SER A 146 -6.08 16.96 0.65
C SER A 146 -5.77 16.76 2.12
N TYR A 147 -5.44 15.53 2.54
CA TYR A 147 -5.02 15.22 3.91
C TYR A 147 -3.81 16.05 4.34
N HIS A 148 -2.74 16.05 3.54
CA HIS A 148 -1.52 16.79 3.88
C HIS A 148 -1.73 18.31 3.81
N LEU A 149 -2.47 18.81 2.83
CA LEU A 149 -2.79 20.24 2.70
C LEU A 149 -3.63 20.73 3.89
N ALA A 150 -4.64 19.97 4.31
CA ALA A 150 -5.45 20.30 5.48
C ALA A 150 -4.59 20.31 6.77
N ARG A 151 -3.66 19.37 6.92
CA ARG A 151 -2.69 19.35 8.04
C ARG A 151 -1.71 20.53 8.03
N LEU A 152 -1.47 21.14 6.87
CA LEU A 152 -0.69 22.38 6.75
C LEU A 152 -1.55 23.65 6.96
N GLY A 153 -2.86 23.47 7.20
CA GLY A 153 -3.82 24.51 7.55
C GLY A 153 -4.51 25.19 6.36
N TYR A 154 -4.36 24.69 5.15
CA TYR A 154 -5.05 25.20 3.96
C TYR A 154 -6.54 24.86 3.97
N GLN A 155 -7.34 25.70 3.32
CA GLN A 155 -8.74 25.40 3.02
C GLN A 155 -8.79 24.56 1.74
N VAL A 156 -9.28 23.32 1.83
CA VAL A 156 -9.27 22.37 0.72
C VAL A 156 -10.70 22.01 0.31
N THR A 157 -10.98 22.09 -0.99
CA THR A 157 -12.23 21.62 -1.58
C THR A 157 -11.92 20.55 -2.62
N ILE A 158 -12.46 19.35 -2.45
CA ILE A 158 -12.38 18.26 -3.43
C ILE A 158 -13.57 18.33 -4.38
N PHE A 159 -13.30 18.28 -5.68
CA PHE A 159 -14.31 18.12 -6.73
C PHE A 159 -14.25 16.69 -7.27
N GLU A 160 -15.33 15.93 -7.13
CA GLU A 160 -15.44 14.54 -7.59
C GLU A 160 -16.58 14.41 -8.60
N GLY A 161 -16.29 13.78 -9.75
CA GLY A 161 -17.28 13.63 -10.82
C GLY A 161 -18.36 12.58 -10.54
N ARG A 162 -18.09 11.62 -9.65
CA ARG A 162 -19.05 10.56 -9.27
C ARG A 162 -19.79 10.90 -7.98
N SER A 163 -20.80 10.09 -7.65
CA SER A 163 -21.66 10.27 -6.47
C SER A 163 -21.00 9.88 -5.15
N GLU A 164 -19.92 9.10 -5.18
CA GLU A 164 -19.17 8.71 -4.00
C GLU A 164 -17.67 8.92 -4.22
N ILE A 165 -16.97 9.28 -3.16
CA ILE A 165 -15.54 9.55 -3.20
C ILE A 165 -14.69 8.28 -3.00
N GLY A 166 -13.45 8.32 -3.49
CA GLY A 166 -12.48 7.22 -3.37
C GLY A 166 -11.89 6.77 -4.72
N GLY A 167 -12.43 7.24 -5.84
CA GLY A 167 -11.93 6.92 -7.19
C GLY A 167 -11.77 5.41 -7.41
N MET A 168 -10.61 4.97 -7.92
CA MET A 168 -10.34 3.55 -8.18
C MET A 168 -10.36 2.66 -6.93
N LEU A 169 -10.20 3.20 -5.73
CA LEU A 169 -10.36 2.42 -4.50
C LEU A 169 -11.81 1.94 -4.34
N ARG A 170 -12.77 2.77 -4.74
CA ARG A 170 -14.20 2.43 -4.71
C ARG A 170 -14.65 1.71 -5.97
N TYR A 171 -14.25 2.22 -7.13
CA TYR A 171 -14.82 1.76 -8.41
C TYR A 171 -13.93 0.79 -9.18
N GLY A 172 -12.69 0.57 -8.76
CA GLY A 172 -11.78 -0.39 -9.38
C GLY A 172 -11.61 -1.65 -8.53
N ILE A 173 -11.31 -1.47 -7.25
CA ILE A 173 -11.01 -2.59 -6.35
C ILE A 173 -12.32 -3.22 -5.83
N PRO A 174 -12.52 -4.54 -6.02
CA PRO A 174 -13.69 -5.24 -5.50
C PRO A 174 -13.79 -5.24 -3.98
N SER A 175 -15.02 -5.29 -3.46
CA SER A 175 -15.30 -5.22 -2.02
C SER A 175 -14.75 -6.39 -1.20
N TYR A 176 -14.50 -7.55 -1.83
CA TYR A 176 -13.89 -8.69 -1.16
C TYR A 176 -12.39 -8.48 -0.86
N ARG A 177 -11.71 -7.62 -1.64
CA ARG A 177 -10.32 -7.19 -1.37
C ARG A 177 -10.28 -5.94 -0.50
N LEU A 178 -11.10 -4.95 -0.82
CA LEU A 178 -11.20 -3.69 -0.10
C LEU A 178 -12.65 -3.43 0.36
N PRO A 179 -13.01 -3.84 1.59
CA PRO A 179 -14.34 -3.60 2.11
C PRO A 179 -14.69 -2.10 2.12
N ARG A 180 -15.92 -1.76 1.70
CA ARG A 180 -16.36 -0.36 1.61
C ARG A 180 -16.30 0.35 2.96
N SER A 181 -16.68 -0.33 4.03
CA SER A 181 -16.60 0.20 5.41
C SER A 181 -15.18 0.53 5.87
N VAL A 182 -14.15 -0.13 5.32
CA VAL A 182 -12.74 0.19 5.61
C VAL A 182 -12.33 1.46 4.88
N LEU A 183 -12.65 1.54 3.58
CA LEU A 183 -12.41 2.74 2.77
C LEU A 183 -13.12 3.96 3.36
N ASP A 184 -14.40 3.81 3.73
CA ASP A 184 -15.22 4.87 4.31
C ASP A 184 -14.62 5.37 5.63
N ARG A 185 -14.08 4.47 6.47
CA ARG A 185 -13.42 4.85 7.73
C ARG A 185 -12.18 5.71 7.50
N ASP A 186 -11.34 5.33 6.54
CA ASP A 186 -10.16 6.12 6.20
C ASP A 186 -10.53 7.49 5.62
N ILE A 187 -11.53 7.51 4.73
CA ILE A 187 -12.07 8.73 4.14
C ILE A 187 -12.67 9.65 5.21
N GLN A 188 -13.46 9.12 6.15
CA GLN A 188 -14.07 9.89 7.24
C GLN A 188 -13.00 10.54 8.13
N ARG A 189 -11.90 9.83 8.38
CA ARG A 189 -10.77 10.40 9.12
C ARG A 189 -10.18 11.60 8.39
N ILE A 190 -9.97 11.49 7.07
CA ILE A 190 -9.49 12.60 6.25
C ILE A 190 -10.48 13.76 6.27
N GLN A 191 -11.78 13.50 6.04
CA GLN A 191 -12.85 14.50 6.07
C GLN A 191 -12.92 15.26 7.41
N SER A 192 -12.60 14.59 8.52
CA SER A 192 -12.63 15.20 9.86
C SER A 192 -11.69 16.41 10.01
N LEU A 193 -10.73 16.59 9.09
CA LEU A 193 -9.84 17.74 9.01
C LEU A 193 -10.48 19.01 8.41
N GLY A 194 -11.79 18.99 8.15
CA GLY A 194 -12.52 20.14 7.59
C GLY A 194 -12.39 20.28 6.07
N ILE A 195 -12.18 19.17 5.37
CA ILE A 195 -12.12 19.17 3.90
C ILE A 195 -13.54 19.23 3.33
N GLU A 196 -13.79 20.20 2.46
CA GLU A 196 -15.06 20.31 1.74
C GLU A 196 -15.07 19.36 0.54
N ILE A 197 -16.21 18.76 0.24
CA ILE A 197 -16.37 17.84 -0.89
C ILE A 197 -17.58 18.26 -1.71
N GLN A 198 -17.35 18.36 -3.02
CA GLN A 198 -18.37 18.56 -4.05
C GLN A 198 -18.36 17.31 -4.94
N ASP A 199 -19.21 16.35 -4.61
CA ASP A 199 -19.45 15.18 -5.45
C ASP A 199 -20.37 15.51 -6.63
N ASN A 200 -20.59 14.56 -7.54
CA ASN A 200 -21.38 14.75 -8.76
C ASN A 200 -20.96 15.98 -9.60
N THR A 201 -19.69 16.38 -9.50
CA THR A 201 -19.17 17.63 -10.04
C THR A 201 -17.97 17.33 -10.93
N THR A 202 -18.21 17.23 -12.24
CA THR A 202 -17.16 17.08 -13.25
C THR A 202 -16.64 18.46 -13.65
N VAL A 203 -15.38 18.73 -13.34
CA VAL A 203 -14.68 19.93 -13.81
C VAL A 203 -14.63 19.95 -15.34
N GLY A 204 -15.01 21.08 -15.93
CA GLY A 204 -15.22 21.26 -17.35
C GLY A 204 -16.67 21.06 -17.81
N LYS A 205 -17.56 20.56 -16.93
CA LYS A 205 -19.01 20.44 -17.18
C LYS A 205 -19.81 21.23 -16.15
N GLU A 206 -19.89 20.75 -14.92
CA GLU A 206 -20.66 21.39 -13.84
C GLU A 206 -19.90 22.58 -13.24
N VAL A 207 -18.56 22.54 -13.22
CA VAL A 207 -17.70 23.64 -12.78
C VAL A 207 -16.71 23.99 -13.86
N SER A 208 -16.65 25.25 -14.25
CA SER A 208 -15.73 25.74 -15.28
C SER A 208 -14.34 26.03 -14.72
N TRP A 209 -13.33 25.98 -15.59
CA TRP A 209 -11.96 26.40 -15.24
C TRP A 209 -11.87 27.86 -14.77
N LYS A 210 -12.80 28.71 -15.23
CA LYS A 210 -12.87 30.12 -14.80
C LYS A 210 -13.33 30.24 -13.35
N GLU A 211 -14.26 29.39 -12.92
CA GLU A 211 -14.67 29.34 -11.51
C GLU A 211 -13.54 28.81 -10.63
N LEU A 212 -12.77 27.83 -11.10
CA LEU A 212 -11.59 27.33 -10.40
C LEU A 212 -10.46 28.37 -10.27
N ALA A 213 -10.44 29.40 -11.12
CA ALA A 213 -9.50 30.51 -10.99
C ALA A 213 -9.72 31.37 -9.72
N SER A 214 -10.81 31.13 -8.97
CA SER A 214 -11.03 31.73 -7.66
C SER A 214 -10.24 31.05 -6.52
N PHE A 215 -9.65 29.88 -6.77
CA PHE A 215 -8.75 29.20 -5.85
C PHE A 215 -7.30 29.67 -6.06
N ASP A 216 -6.50 29.66 -5.00
CA ASP A 216 -5.09 30.06 -5.04
C ASP A 216 -4.21 28.98 -5.70
N ALA A 217 -4.65 27.71 -5.63
CA ALA A 217 -3.99 26.60 -6.32
C ALA A 217 -5.00 25.51 -6.71
N VAL A 218 -4.63 24.74 -7.74
CA VAL A 218 -5.40 23.60 -8.23
C VAL A 218 -4.50 22.37 -8.34
N PHE A 219 -4.91 21.26 -7.75
CA PHE A 219 -4.25 19.95 -7.86
C PHE A 219 -5.09 18.99 -8.70
N LEU A 220 -4.53 18.48 -9.79
CA LEU A 220 -5.22 17.56 -10.70
C LEU A 220 -4.93 16.11 -10.33
N ALA A 221 -5.95 15.38 -9.88
CA ALA A 221 -5.89 14.00 -9.40
C ALA A 221 -6.95 13.10 -10.06
N VAL A 222 -7.22 13.32 -11.35
CA VAL A 222 -8.30 12.64 -12.11
C VAL A 222 -8.04 11.16 -12.43
N GLY A 223 -6.77 10.74 -12.39
CA GLY A 223 -6.37 9.36 -12.67
C GLY A 223 -6.61 8.93 -14.12
N LEU A 224 -6.51 7.61 -14.36
CA LEU A 224 -6.77 6.99 -15.66
C LEU A 224 -8.08 6.21 -15.59
N GLN A 225 -9.17 6.83 -16.04
CA GLN A 225 -10.53 6.29 -15.90
C GLN A 225 -10.97 5.44 -17.09
N SER A 226 -10.30 5.55 -18.23
CA SER A 226 -10.70 4.88 -19.47
C SER A 226 -10.03 3.52 -19.63
N GLY A 227 -10.82 2.51 -20.01
CA GLY A 227 -10.30 1.22 -20.47
C GLY A 227 -9.77 1.30 -21.90
N LYS A 228 -8.99 0.29 -22.29
CA LYS A 228 -8.51 0.12 -23.67
C LYS A 228 -9.14 -1.14 -24.26
N ILE A 229 -9.81 -1.00 -25.40
CA ILE A 229 -10.24 -2.13 -26.23
C ILE A 229 -9.09 -2.47 -27.18
N LEU A 230 -8.68 -3.73 -27.21
CA LEU A 230 -7.59 -4.19 -28.09
C LEU A 230 -8.08 -4.48 -29.51
N PHE A 231 -9.23 -5.15 -29.61
CA PHE A 231 -9.93 -5.44 -30.84
C PHE A 231 -11.39 -5.71 -30.52
N GLU A 232 -12.26 -5.54 -31.52
CA GLU A 232 -13.66 -5.93 -31.46
C GLU A 232 -13.85 -7.14 -32.37
N PRO A 233 -14.17 -8.33 -31.82
CA PRO A 233 -14.41 -9.49 -32.64
C PRO A 233 -15.68 -9.29 -33.47
N PHE A 234 -15.62 -9.68 -34.74
CA PHE A 234 -16.73 -9.52 -35.68
C PHE A 234 -18.01 -10.21 -35.18
N GLY A 235 -19.10 -9.45 -35.09
CA GLY A 235 -20.43 -9.95 -34.74
C GLY A 235 -20.70 -10.11 -33.24
N VAL A 236 -19.80 -9.65 -32.37
CA VAL A 236 -19.96 -9.65 -30.90
C VAL A 236 -19.46 -8.35 -30.26
N GLU A 237 -19.48 -7.24 -31.00
CA GLU A 237 -18.95 -5.95 -30.58
C GLU A 237 -19.62 -5.46 -29.28
N SER A 238 -20.94 -5.69 -29.13
CA SER A 238 -21.70 -5.35 -27.92
C SER A 238 -21.37 -6.21 -26.69
N ALA A 239 -20.59 -7.29 -26.84
CA ALA A 239 -20.18 -8.16 -25.75
C ALA A 239 -18.77 -7.83 -25.21
N VAL A 240 -18.05 -6.89 -25.83
CA VAL A 240 -16.71 -6.47 -25.38
C VAL A 240 -16.86 -5.37 -24.34
N ILE A 241 -16.44 -5.67 -23.10
CA ILE A 241 -16.54 -4.75 -21.96
C ILE A 241 -15.13 -4.53 -21.41
N THR A 242 -14.75 -3.29 -21.16
CA THR A 242 -13.45 -3.02 -20.54
C THR A 242 -13.46 -3.41 -19.06
N GLY A 243 -12.33 -3.88 -18.54
CA GLY A 243 -12.24 -4.26 -17.12
C GLY A 243 -12.60 -3.13 -16.15
N VAL A 244 -12.26 -1.88 -16.49
CA VAL A 244 -12.58 -0.70 -15.67
C VAL A 244 -14.09 -0.44 -15.64
N GLU A 245 -14.78 -0.52 -16.77
CA GLU A 245 -16.24 -0.36 -16.83
C GLU A 245 -16.98 -1.50 -16.16
N PHE A 246 -16.49 -2.73 -16.33
CA PHE A 246 -17.05 -3.90 -15.68
C PHE A 246 -16.93 -3.81 -14.15
N LEU A 247 -15.73 -3.51 -13.63
CA LEU A 247 -15.49 -3.43 -12.19
C LEU A 247 -16.19 -2.23 -11.53
N ALA A 248 -16.39 -1.13 -12.26
CA ALA A 248 -17.09 0.04 -11.76
C ALA A 248 -18.54 -0.24 -11.40
N ASP A 249 -19.22 -1.07 -12.19
CA ASP A 249 -20.59 -1.51 -11.90
C ASP A 249 -20.84 -2.90 -12.52
N PRO A 250 -20.49 -3.99 -11.81
CA PRO A 250 -20.65 -5.35 -12.32
C PRO A 250 -22.11 -5.75 -12.52
N GLN A 251 -23.04 -5.13 -11.78
CA GLN A 251 -24.47 -5.46 -11.80
C GLN A 251 -25.21 -4.82 -12.99
N LYS A 252 -24.64 -3.77 -13.58
CA LYS A 252 -25.17 -3.14 -14.81
C LYS A 252 -25.26 -4.10 -15.99
N TRP A 253 -24.46 -5.16 -15.99
CA TRP A 253 -24.31 -6.07 -17.12
C TRP A 253 -25.19 -7.30 -16.93
N SER A 254 -26.02 -7.62 -17.93
CA SER A 254 -26.85 -8.84 -17.93
C SER A 254 -25.99 -10.08 -18.17
N LEU A 255 -25.35 -10.58 -17.11
CA LEU A 255 -24.36 -11.66 -17.17
C LEU A 255 -24.80 -12.93 -16.45
N ASP A 256 -26.06 -13.03 -16.03
CA ASP A 256 -26.60 -14.06 -15.12
C ASP A 256 -26.55 -15.50 -15.65
N ASP A 257 -26.24 -15.69 -16.93
CA ASP A 257 -26.08 -17.02 -17.53
C ASP A 257 -24.71 -17.62 -17.18
N SER A 258 -24.69 -18.46 -16.14
CA SER A 258 -23.51 -19.19 -15.69
C SER A 258 -22.98 -20.22 -16.70
N THR A 259 -23.73 -20.56 -17.75
CA THR A 259 -23.29 -21.49 -18.80
C THR A 259 -22.41 -20.82 -19.86
N GLN A 260 -22.42 -19.48 -19.94
CA GLN A 260 -21.63 -18.74 -20.90
C GLN A 260 -20.14 -18.79 -20.57
N LYS A 261 -19.33 -19.00 -21.61
CA LYS A 261 -17.87 -18.90 -21.50
C LYS A 261 -17.45 -17.44 -21.62
N SER A 262 -16.56 -17.02 -20.73
CA SER A 262 -16.00 -15.66 -20.72
C SER A 262 -14.49 -15.71 -20.87
N LEU A 263 -13.99 -14.82 -21.72
CA LEU A 263 -12.57 -14.60 -21.94
C LEU A 263 -12.18 -13.25 -21.36
N ILE A 264 -11.15 -13.23 -20.52
CA ILE A 264 -10.62 -12.03 -19.89
C ILE A 264 -9.18 -11.86 -20.35
N ILE A 265 -8.86 -10.66 -20.84
CA ILE A 265 -7.59 -10.37 -21.50
C ILE A 265 -6.75 -9.46 -20.60
N GLY A 266 -5.64 -9.99 -20.09
CA GLY A 266 -4.66 -9.25 -19.29
C GLY A 266 -4.07 -10.07 -18.13
N GLY A 267 -2.82 -9.76 -17.75
CA GLY A 267 -2.11 -10.43 -16.65
C GLY A 267 -2.08 -9.65 -15.32
N GLY A 268 -2.65 -8.44 -15.27
CA GLY A 268 -2.62 -7.57 -14.09
C GLY A 268 -3.78 -7.79 -13.13
N ASN A 269 -3.74 -7.11 -11.98
CA ASN A 269 -4.78 -7.21 -10.93
C ASN A 269 -6.18 -6.92 -11.46
N VAL A 270 -6.35 -5.98 -12.39
CA VAL A 270 -7.66 -5.68 -13.02
C VAL A 270 -8.27 -6.92 -13.70
N ALA A 271 -7.45 -7.75 -14.36
CA ALA A 271 -7.93 -8.95 -15.03
C ALA A 271 -8.35 -10.03 -14.02
N ILE A 272 -7.56 -10.22 -12.96
CA ILE A 272 -7.88 -11.15 -11.88
C ILE A 272 -9.13 -10.69 -11.11
N ASP A 273 -9.19 -9.41 -10.76
CA ASP A 273 -10.34 -8.80 -10.09
C ASP A 273 -11.61 -8.95 -10.94
N ALA A 274 -11.53 -8.72 -12.25
CA ALA A 274 -12.65 -8.91 -13.17
C ALA A 274 -13.09 -10.38 -13.22
N ALA A 275 -12.15 -11.33 -13.28
CA ALA A 275 -12.47 -12.76 -13.34
C ALA A 275 -13.19 -13.24 -12.09
N ARG A 276 -12.64 -12.91 -10.92
CA ARG A 276 -13.20 -13.27 -9.62
C ARG A 276 -14.52 -12.55 -9.32
N THR A 277 -14.67 -11.31 -9.80
CA THR A 277 -15.94 -10.57 -9.69
C THR A 277 -17.00 -11.19 -10.59
N LEU A 278 -16.66 -11.56 -11.83
CA LEU A 278 -17.59 -12.23 -12.75
C LEU A 278 -18.09 -13.55 -12.19
N LEU A 279 -17.20 -14.34 -11.58
CA LEU A 279 -17.58 -15.59 -10.91
C LEU A 279 -18.67 -15.38 -9.86
N ARG A 280 -18.50 -14.34 -9.02
CA ARG A 280 -19.44 -13.99 -7.95
C ARG A 280 -20.77 -13.47 -8.49
N VAL A 281 -20.74 -12.58 -9.50
CA VAL A 281 -21.95 -12.07 -10.16
C VAL A 281 -22.76 -13.21 -10.77
N ARG A 282 -22.10 -14.18 -11.40
CA ARG A 282 -22.75 -15.32 -12.05
C ARG A 282 -23.22 -16.42 -11.12
N GLN A 283 -22.81 -16.40 -9.84
CA GLN A 283 -22.93 -17.54 -8.92
C GLN A 283 -22.49 -18.86 -9.60
N GLY A 284 -21.44 -18.76 -10.42
CA GLY A 284 -21.14 -19.75 -11.46
C GLY A 284 -20.01 -20.70 -11.10
N ASN A 285 -19.59 -21.47 -12.10
CA ASN A 285 -18.40 -22.31 -12.02
C ASN A 285 -17.21 -21.57 -12.66
N GLY A 286 -16.09 -21.47 -11.94
CA GLY A 286 -14.86 -20.85 -12.43
C GLY A 286 -14.35 -21.44 -13.75
N SER A 287 -14.71 -22.69 -14.07
CA SER A 287 -14.30 -23.36 -15.31
C SER A 287 -14.76 -22.68 -16.60
N ASN A 288 -15.80 -21.85 -16.52
CA ASN A 288 -16.33 -21.09 -17.66
C ASN A 288 -15.62 -19.74 -17.85
N ILE A 289 -14.68 -19.38 -16.97
CA ILE A 289 -13.93 -18.14 -17.03
C ILE A 289 -12.48 -18.48 -17.37
N THR A 290 -11.99 -17.93 -18.47
CA THR A 290 -10.58 -18.07 -18.88
C THR A 290 -9.91 -16.71 -18.93
N VAL A 291 -8.85 -16.55 -18.15
CA VAL A 291 -7.93 -15.42 -18.22
C VAL A 291 -6.78 -15.78 -19.15
N ILE A 292 -6.46 -14.90 -20.09
CA ILE A 292 -5.34 -15.03 -21.01
C ILE A 292 -4.39 -13.85 -20.83
N CYS A 293 -3.08 -14.11 -20.90
CA CYS A 293 -2.08 -13.05 -20.82
C CYS A 293 -0.80 -13.42 -21.57
N PRO A 294 -0.10 -12.43 -22.17
CA PRO A 294 1.17 -12.66 -22.84
C PRO A 294 2.30 -13.03 -21.86
N GLU A 295 2.19 -12.60 -20.61
CA GLU A 295 3.21 -12.86 -19.60
C GLU A 295 3.27 -14.34 -19.22
N SER A 296 4.48 -14.82 -18.90
CA SER A 296 4.67 -16.09 -18.21
C SER A 296 4.12 -16.01 -16.78
N ARG A 297 3.87 -17.16 -16.14
CA ARG A 297 3.28 -17.22 -14.79
C ARG A 297 4.04 -16.37 -13.76
N ASP A 298 5.36 -16.38 -13.83
CA ASP A 298 6.26 -15.69 -12.89
C ASP A 298 6.42 -14.19 -13.21
N GLN A 299 5.98 -13.75 -14.38
CA GLN A 299 6.06 -12.37 -14.85
C GLN A 299 4.72 -11.66 -14.83
N MET A 300 3.65 -12.33 -14.38
CA MET A 300 2.34 -11.71 -14.25
C MET A 300 2.41 -10.49 -13.32
N PRO A 301 1.91 -9.32 -13.74
CA PRO A 301 1.88 -8.14 -12.86
C PRO A 301 0.92 -8.25 -11.67
N ALA A 302 -0.03 -9.18 -11.72
CA ALA A 302 -0.94 -9.44 -10.61
C ALA A 302 -0.21 -10.01 -9.39
N LEU A 303 -0.75 -9.73 -8.19
CA LEU A 303 -0.20 -10.28 -6.95
C LEU A 303 -0.24 -11.82 -6.97
N PRO A 304 0.84 -12.52 -6.60
CA PRO A 304 0.87 -13.98 -6.63
C PRO A 304 -0.27 -14.65 -5.85
N GLU A 305 -0.61 -14.08 -4.69
CA GLU A 305 -1.71 -14.51 -3.83
C GLU A 305 -3.07 -14.42 -4.55
N GLU A 306 -3.35 -13.29 -5.21
CA GLU A 306 -4.58 -13.08 -5.97
C GLU A 306 -4.71 -14.05 -7.15
N VAL A 307 -3.59 -14.36 -7.81
CA VAL A 307 -3.58 -15.35 -8.89
C VAL A 307 -3.84 -16.75 -8.33
N ASN A 308 -3.27 -17.10 -7.18
CA ASN A 308 -3.53 -18.38 -6.52
C ASN A 308 -4.99 -18.51 -6.08
N GLU A 309 -5.57 -17.47 -5.47
CA GLU A 309 -6.98 -17.45 -5.09
C GLU A 309 -7.90 -17.60 -6.31
N ALA A 310 -7.56 -16.99 -7.45
CA ALA A 310 -8.33 -17.18 -8.68
C ALA A 310 -8.29 -18.64 -9.18
N LEU A 311 -7.13 -19.29 -9.12
CA LEU A 311 -6.97 -20.70 -9.48
C LEU A 311 -7.75 -21.62 -8.52
N GLU A 312 -7.74 -21.34 -7.22
CA GLU A 312 -8.52 -22.05 -6.21
C GLU A 312 -10.03 -21.89 -6.42
N GLU A 313 -10.46 -20.73 -6.92
CA GLU A 313 -11.83 -20.46 -7.37
C GLU A 313 -12.19 -21.16 -8.70
N GLY A 314 -11.28 -21.94 -9.28
CA GLY A 314 -11.47 -22.72 -10.49
C GLY A 314 -11.35 -21.92 -11.80
N ILE A 315 -10.89 -20.67 -11.74
CA ILE A 315 -10.68 -19.83 -12.91
C ILE A 315 -9.47 -20.36 -13.69
N ARG A 316 -9.64 -20.57 -15.00
CA ARG A 316 -8.54 -21.02 -15.86
C ARG A 316 -7.65 -19.84 -16.24
N ILE A 317 -6.33 -19.98 -16.08
CA ILE A 317 -5.35 -18.98 -16.51
C ILE A 317 -4.44 -19.61 -17.57
N VAL A 318 -4.30 -18.93 -18.71
CA VAL A 318 -3.44 -19.34 -19.83
C VAL A 318 -2.39 -18.26 -20.05
N ASN A 319 -1.16 -18.58 -19.67
CA ASN A 319 0.02 -17.72 -19.82
C ASN A 319 0.66 -17.88 -21.21
N GLY A 320 1.46 -16.89 -21.62
CA GLY A 320 2.21 -16.92 -22.88
C GLY A 320 1.33 -16.83 -24.14
N TRP A 321 0.11 -16.29 -24.00
CA TRP A 321 -0.86 -16.21 -25.09
C TRP A 321 -1.40 -14.79 -25.22
N ALA A 322 -1.28 -14.22 -26.42
CA ALA A 322 -1.92 -12.96 -26.80
C ALA A 322 -2.89 -13.24 -27.96
N PRO A 323 -4.09 -12.65 -27.94
CA PRO A 323 -5.05 -12.74 -29.04
C PRO A 323 -4.60 -12.00 -30.29
#